data_AF-A0A2V8P8T3-F1
#
_entry.id   AF-A0A2V8P8T3-F1
#
_cell.length_a   1.000
_cell.length_b   1.000
_cell.length_c   1.000
_cell.angle_alpha   90.00
_cell.angle_beta   90.00
_cell.angle_gamma   90.00
#
_symmetry.space_group_name_H-M   'P 1'
#
loop_
_entity.id
_entity.type
_entity.pdbx_description
1 polymer ?
#
loop_
_entity_poly.entity_id
_entity_poly.type
_entity_poly.pdbx_seq_one_letter_code
_entity_poly.pdbx_strand_id
1 'polypeptide(L)'
;MGEGCGGVFLEFVTLCLCVFHIFSILLIVMNKGKRLRLSPFTVPDLSIGRAPLTPQNSQFDSRRVQYLEGMVVYLNSLLEDLKERYSPPDALSRLEKFLVQLPYSELIQIDSNGKPAVTEIPTARDRIGFHHERLKITFLDGLYRRAQSPSIPAGRSSADVSHVISHLSRGISEEDLSGILEECKVDLSSVIEGLREAQFIEEVDSSAEIVPQSLLEGKKERLTWLGHACILFQSSRASVCVDPFLRPHIRWTETDMTSCFSESYGDRYFFEPYGPQLTQLSPSQLPPLDAVFVTHQDIDHCNLGVLMMLPEDIPIVVPDCNPDHMWEVNLSGLIRKVLGRRRKVIRLKHGETLTIGDIHATAFPFCAEMPSSLETLWNCYLFETDHAAVACTADSAITDESVDFLIQHLRGKRKPFVLCARLVHSGKKSAG
;
A
#
# COMPACT_ATOMS: atom_id res chain seq x y z
N MET A 1 66.13 -21.19 -43.75
CA MET A 1 64.68 -21.36 -43.57
C MET A 1 64.37 -21.08 -42.11
N GLY A 2 63.48 -20.13 -41.80
CA GLY A 2 62.92 -20.02 -40.44
C GLY A 2 63.08 -18.69 -39.71
N GLU A 3 63.12 -17.53 -40.37
CA GLU A 3 62.98 -16.24 -39.69
C GLU A 3 62.16 -15.30 -40.57
N GLY A 4 60.86 -15.16 -40.29
CA GLY A 4 60.00 -14.31 -41.14
C GLY A 4 58.50 -14.36 -40.88
N CYS A 5 58.04 -14.83 -39.70
CA CYS A 5 56.60 -14.87 -39.37
C CYS A 5 56.24 -14.22 -38.03
N GLY A 6 57.20 -13.62 -37.31
CA GLY A 6 56.93 -13.03 -35.98
C GLY A 6 56.27 -11.65 -36.00
N GLY A 7 56.54 -10.81 -37.01
CA GLY A 7 56.07 -9.42 -37.04
C GLY A 7 54.56 -9.29 -37.30
N VAL A 8 54.02 -10.09 -38.21
CA VAL A 8 52.59 -10.03 -38.59
C VAL A 8 51.68 -10.53 -37.47
N PHE A 9 52.16 -11.46 -36.64
CA PHE A 9 51.38 -11.99 -35.52
C PHE A 9 51.21 -10.97 -34.39
N LEU A 10 52.23 -10.13 -34.13
CA LEU A 10 52.19 -9.14 -33.06
C LEU A 10 51.27 -7.95 -33.39
N GLU A 11 51.27 -7.51 -34.65
CA GLU A 11 50.35 -6.46 -35.12
C GLU A 11 48.89 -6.94 -35.11
N PHE A 12 48.64 -8.20 -35.48
CA PHE A 12 47.29 -8.78 -35.47
C PHE A 12 46.74 -8.94 -34.04
N VAL A 13 47.57 -9.37 -33.09
CA VAL A 13 47.18 -9.48 -31.67
C VAL A 13 46.89 -8.09 -31.06
N THR A 14 47.69 -7.08 -31.41
CA THR A 14 47.49 -5.70 -30.92
C THR A 14 46.20 -5.09 -31.49
N LEU A 15 45.89 -5.34 -32.78
CA LEU A 15 44.65 -4.88 -33.40
C LEU A 15 43.42 -5.57 -32.77
N CYS A 16 43.49 -6.88 -32.52
CA CYS A 16 42.43 -7.62 -31.84
C CYS A 16 42.18 -7.13 -30.41
N LEU A 17 43.24 -6.80 -29.65
CA LEU A 17 43.11 -6.24 -28.31
C LEU A 17 42.51 -4.83 -28.33
N CYS A 18 42.90 -3.97 -29.29
CA CYS A 18 42.29 -2.66 -29.47
C CYS A 18 40.80 -2.76 -29.84
N VAL A 19 40.44 -3.68 -30.74
CA VAL A 19 39.02 -3.93 -31.09
C VAL A 19 38.26 -4.46 -29.88
N PHE A 20 38.80 -5.40 -29.10
CA PHE A 20 38.18 -5.87 -27.85
C PHE A 20 38.01 -4.77 -26.82
N HIS A 21 38.99 -3.87 -26.68
CA HIS A 21 38.91 -2.75 -25.75
C HIS A 21 37.89 -1.72 -26.20
N ILE A 22 37.83 -1.42 -27.49
CA ILE A 22 36.81 -0.54 -28.09
C ILE A 22 35.42 -1.16 -27.93
N PHE A 23 35.24 -2.46 -28.19
CA PHE A 23 33.98 -3.17 -27.97
C PHE A 23 33.59 -3.22 -26.49
N SER A 24 34.54 -3.43 -25.58
CA SER A 24 34.28 -3.43 -24.13
C SER A 24 33.89 -2.03 -23.65
N ILE A 25 34.57 -0.98 -24.13
CA ILE A 25 34.21 0.41 -23.84
C ILE A 25 32.85 0.74 -24.46
N LEU A 26 32.54 0.30 -25.68
CA LEU A 26 31.23 0.47 -26.31
C LEU A 26 30.13 -0.27 -25.54
N LEU A 27 30.35 -1.50 -25.09
CA LEU A 27 29.40 -2.24 -24.24
C LEU A 27 29.20 -1.55 -22.89
N ILE A 28 30.26 -1.05 -22.26
CA ILE A 28 30.19 -0.27 -21.01
C ILE A 28 29.43 1.05 -21.24
N VAL A 29 29.67 1.75 -22.36
CA VAL A 29 28.98 2.99 -22.71
C VAL A 29 27.52 2.75 -23.11
N MET A 30 27.22 1.65 -23.80
CA MET A 30 25.86 1.26 -24.18
C MET A 30 25.03 0.80 -22.98
N ASN A 31 25.63 0.24 -21.94
CA ASN A 31 24.93 -0.13 -20.71
C ASN A 31 24.76 1.03 -19.71
N LYS A 32 25.50 2.14 -19.84
CA LYS A 32 25.36 3.31 -18.94
C LYS A 32 24.01 4.03 -19.04
N GLY A 33 23.24 3.80 -20.11
CA GLY A 33 21.92 4.39 -20.30
C GLY A 33 20.77 3.55 -19.77
N LYS A 34 21.00 2.31 -19.34
CA LYS A 34 19.93 1.41 -18.89
C LYS A 34 19.73 1.48 -17.38
N ARG A 35 18.47 1.45 -16.96
CA ARG A 35 18.06 1.38 -15.55
C ARG A 35 17.11 0.20 -15.37
N LEU A 36 17.20 -0.47 -14.23
CA LEU A 36 16.23 -1.45 -13.79
C LEU A 36 15.10 -0.75 -13.06
N ARG A 37 13.85 -1.06 -13.40
CA ARG A 37 12.70 -0.58 -12.63
C ARG A 37 11.62 -1.63 -12.43
N LEU A 38 10.78 -1.44 -11.42
CA LEU A 38 9.53 -2.20 -11.33
C LEU A 38 8.60 -1.84 -12.49
N SER A 39 8.01 -2.86 -13.12
CA SER A 39 7.07 -2.67 -14.22
C SER A 39 5.80 -1.93 -13.74
N PRO A 40 5.18 -1.05 -14.55
CA PRO A 40 3.90 -0.42 -14.22
C PRO A 40 2.76 -1.43 -13.95
N PHE A 41 2.92 -2.66 -14.44
CA PHE A 41 2.01 -3.77 -14.20
C PHE A 41 2.29 -4.50 -12.88
N THR A 42 3.13 -3.93 -12.01
CA THR A 42 3.52 -4.50 -10.72
C THR A 42 3.33 -3.50 -9.59
N VAL A 43 2.65 -3.94 -8.53
CA VAL A 43 2.57 -3.23 -7.24
C VAL A 43 2.73 -4.26 -6.12
N PRO A 44 3.57 -4.01 -5.11
CA PRO A 44 3.66 -4.86 -3.93
C PRO A 44 2.35 -4.83 -3.12
N ASP A 45 1.99 -5.96 -2.53
CA ASP A 45 0.88 -6.11 -1.60
C ASP A 45 1.36 -6.85 -0.35
N LEU A 46 0.76 -6.55 0.80
CA LEU A 46 1.23 -7.04 2.09
C LEU A 46 0.22 -7.98 2.75
N SER A 47 0.75 -9.01 3.38
CA SER A 47 -0.04 -9.99 4.13
C SER A 47 0.70 -10.47 5.37
N ILE A 48 -0.06 -10.90 6.37
CA ILE A 48 0.44 -11.62 7.55
C ILE A 48 0.10 -13.09 7.35
N GLY A 49 1.11 -13.89 7.04
CA GLY A 49 0.95 -15.31 6.72
C GLY A 49 0.00 -15.54 5.53
N ARG A 50 -1.23 -15.97 5.84
CA ARG A 50 -2.29 -16.21 4.84
C ARG A 50 -3.37 -15.13 4.79
N ALA A 51 -3.37 -14.18 5.71
CA ALA A 51 -4.36 -13.11 5.74
C ALA A 51 -3.80 -11.84 5.06
N PRO A 52 -4.60 -11.12 4.26
CA PRO A 52 -4.21 -9.78 3.80
C PRO A 52 -3.94 -8.88 5.01
N LEU A 53 -3.06 -7.89 4.84
CA LEU A 53 -2.87 -6.89 5.89
C LEU A 53 -4.13 -6.03 5.98
N THR A 54 -4.66 -5.87 7.19
CA THR A 54 -5.89 -5.15 7.50
C THR A 54 -5.66 -4.34 8.78
N PRO A 55 -6.51 -3.36 9.10
CA PRO A 55 -6.44 -2.69 10.40
C PRO A 55 -6.43 -3.69 11.56
N GLN A 56 -7.20 -4.78 11.46
CA GLN A 56 -7.37 -5.76 12.51
C GLN A 56 -6.08 -6.54 12.83
N ASN A 57 -5.29 -6.89 11.82
CA ASN A 57 -4.00 -7.59 12.02
C ASN A 57 -2.77 -6.68 11.91
N SER A 58 -2.96 -5.37 11.80
CA SER A 58 -1.88 -4.38 11.85
C SER A 58 -1.56 -3.87 13.26
N GLN A 59 -2.33 -4.30 14.26
CA GLN A 59 -2.15 -3.91 15.65
C GLN A 59 -1.18 -4.80 16.41
N PHE A 60 -0.45 -4.18 17.34
CA PHE A 60 0.56 -4.83 18.19
C PHE A 60 0.03 -5.28 19.55
N ASP A 61 -1.28 -5.17 19.79
CA ASP A 61 -1.89 -5.43 21.09
C ASP A 61 -2.03 -6.94 21.37
N SER A 62 -1.34 -7.43 22.40
CA SER A 62 -1.39 -8.83 22.80
C SER A 62 -2.75 -9.28 23.32
N ARG A 63 -3.61 -8.35 23.78
CA ARG A 63 -4.95 -8.65 24.30
C ARG A 63 -5.85 -9.31 23.26
N ARG A 64 -5.63 -9.05 21.96
CA ARG A 64 -6.40 -9.70 20.88
C ARG A 64 -6.13 -11.19 20.80
N VAL A 65 -4.85 -11.58 20.88
CA VAL A 65 -4.45 -13.00 20.90
C VAL A 65 -4.91 -13.66 22.20
N GLN A 66 -4.80 -12.96 23.34
CA GLN A 66 -5.31 -13.46 24.63
C GLN A 66 -6.83 -13.67 24.63
N TYR A 67 -7.59 -12.80 23.96
CA TYR A 67 -9.03 -12.98 23.79
C TYR A 67 -9.35 -14.27 23.02
N LEU A 68 -8.64 -14.53 21.92
CA LEU A 68 -8.79 -15.78 21.16
C LEU A 68 -8.45 -17.01 22.01
N GLU A 69 -7.34 -16.98 22.73
CA GLU A 69 -6.91 -18.07 23.62
C GLU A 69 -7.95 -18.30 24.74
N GLY A 70 -8.42 -17.23 25.37
CA GLY A 70 -9.46 -17.29 26.40
C GLY A 70 -10.79 -17.82 25.86
N MET A 71 -11.17 -17.42 24.64
CA MET A 71 -12.38 -17.91 23.97
C MET A 71 -12.31 -19.42 23.73
N VAL A 72 -11.17 -19.93 23.25
CA VAL A 72 -10.96 -21.38 23.06
C VAL A 72 -11.07 -22.15 24.39
N VAL A 73 -10.43 -21.65 25.46
CA VAL A 73 -10.48 -22.28 26.79
C VAL A 73 -11.92 -22.28 27.34
N TYR A 74 -12.60 -21.14 27.24
CA TYR A 74 -13.97 -20.98 27.70
C TYR A 74 -14.92 -21.94 26.98
N LEU A 75 -14.83 -22.00 25.64
CA LEU A 75 -15.72 -22.81 24.82
C LEU A 75 -15.48 -24.32 25.00
N ASN A 76 -14.24 -24.75 25.22
CA ASN A 76 -13.96 -26.14 25.58
C ASN A 76 -14.55 -26.49 26.96
N SER A 77 -14.46 -25.58 27.92
CA SER A 77 -15.08 -25.78 29.25
C SER A 77 -16.60 -25.87 29.13
N LEU A 78 -17.22 -24.98 28.37
CA LEU A 78 -18.65 -25.00 28.08
C LEU A 78 -19.08 -26.30 27.37
N LEU A 79 -18.25 -26.80 26.45
CA LEU A 79 -18.53 -28.06 25.74
C LEU A 79 -18.53 -29.26 26.71
N GLU A 80 -17.57 -29.35 27.63
CA GLU A 80 -17.56 -30.44 28.61
C GLU A 80 -18.78 -30.33 29.55
N ASP A 81 -19.13 -29.12 30.04
CA ASP A 81 -20.33 -28.90 30.85
C ASP A 81 -21.63 -29.27 30.10
N LEU A 82 -21.68 -29.06 28.79
CA LEU A 82 -22.83 -29.44 27.96
C LEU A 82 -22.89 -30.96 27.75
N LYS A 83 -21.75 -31.64 27.61
CA LYS A 83 -21.67 -33.11 27.50
C LYS A 83 -22.12 -33.82 28.77
N GLU A 84 -21.96 -33.20 29.95
CA GLU A 84 -22.48 -33.74 31.21
C GLU A 84 -24.01 -33.69 31.30
N ARG A 85 -24.65 -32.76 30.58
CA ARG A 85 -26.09 -32.46 30.70
C ARG A 85 -26.93 -32.95 29.53
N TYR A 86 -26.31 -33.19 28.37
CA TYR A 86 -27.01 -33.46 27.12
C TYR A 86 -26.34 -34.59 26.33
N SER A 87 -27.08 -35.17 25.39
CA SER A 87 -26.49 -36.11 24.42
C SER A 87 -25.38 -35.42 23.60
N PRO A 88 -24.37 -36.14 23.08
CA PRO A 88 -23.29 -35.50 22.32
C PRO A 88 -23.78 -34.63 21.13
N PRO A 89 -24.78 -35.06 20.32
CA PRO A 89 -25.35 -34.20 19.27
C PRO A 89 -26.04 -32.94 19.81
N ASP A 90 -26.77 -33.05 20.93
CA ASP A 90 -27.46 -31.92 21.54
C ASP A 90 -26.47 -30.92 22.17
N ALA A 91 -25.41 -31.42 22.79
CA ALA A 91 -24.34 -30.60 23.35
C ALA A 91 -23.65 -29.78 22.24
N LEU A 92 -23.33 -30.41 21.11
CA LEU A 92 -22.74 -29.73 19.95
C LEU A 92 -23.69 -28.68 19.36
N SER A 93 -24.95 -29.03 19.11
CA SER A 93 -25.94 -28.08 18.58
C SER A 93 -26.15 -26.86 19.49
N ARG A 94 -26.08 -27.05 20.81
CA ARG A 94 -26.16 -25.94 21.78
C ARG A 94 -24.91 -25.08 21.76
N LEU A 95 -23.72 -25.68 21.67
CA LEU A 95 -22.47 -24.94 21.54
C LEU A 95 -22.48 -24.09 20.26
N GLU A 96 -22.86 -24.67 19.12
CA GLU A 96 -22.96 -23.95 17.84
C GLU A 96 -23.88 -22.74 17.92
N LYS A 97 -25.05 -22.87 18.57
CA LYS A 97 -25.96 -21.73 18.81
C LYS A 97 -25.32 -20.62 19.67
N PHE A 98 -24.47 -21.00 20.61
CA PHE A 98 -23.75 -20.05 21.45
C PHE A 98 -22.61 -19.38 20.67
N LEU A 99 -21.88 -20.11 19.82
CA LEU A 99 -20.81 -19.58 18.99
C LEU A 99 -21.26 -18.41 18.13
N VAL A 100 -22.43 -18.50 17.50
CA VAL A 100 -22.98 -17.45 16.63
C VAL A 100 -23.20 -16.12 17.38
N GLN A 101 -23.25 -16.14 18.72
CA GLN A 101 -23.42 -14.95 19.55
C GLN A 101 -22.08 -14.32 19.99
N LEU A 102 -20.96 -15.02 19.80
CA LEU A 102 -19.65 -14.54 20.20
C LEU A 102 -19.00 -13.69 19.10
N PRO A 103 -18.48 -12.50 19.44
CA PRO A 103 -17.60 -11.76 18.55
C PRO A 103 -16.39 -12.61 18.15
N TYR A 104 -16.07 -12.61 16.86
CA TYR A 104 -14.95 -13.35 16.27
C TYR A 104 -15.07 -14.88 16.33
N SER A 105 -16.29 -15.42 16.47
CA SER A 105 -16.53 -16.86 16.40
C SER A 105 -16.05 -17.52 15.10
N GLU A 106 -15.86 -16.76 14.02
CA GLU A 106 -15.29 -17.24 12.76
C GLU A 106 -13.78 -17.56 12.82
N LEU A 107 -13.12 -17.30 13.96
CA LEU A 107 -11.70 -17.59 14.19
C LEU A 107 -11.44 -18.96 14.84
N ILE A 108 -12.50 -19.67 15.20
CA ILE A 108 -12.41 -20.99 15.82
C ILE A 108 -13.24 -22.00 15.01
N GLN A 109 -12.97 -23.27 15.24
CA GLN A 109 -13.69 -24.39 14.66
C GLN A 109 -13.90 -25.47 15.73
N ILE A 110 -14.98 -26.24 15.57
CA ILE A 110 -15.20 -27.45 16.35
C ILE A 110 -14.63 -28.60 15.53
N ASP A 111 -13.56 -29.23 16.01
CA ASP A 111 -13.08 -30.47 15.40
C ASP A 111 -14.01 -31.60 15.83
N SER A 112 -14.76 -32.15 14.87
CA SER A 112 -15.64 -33.29 15.09
C SER A 112 -14.93 -34.64 14.91
N ASN A 113 -13.66 -34.65 14.50
CA ASN A 113 -12.91 -35.88 14.29
C ASN A 113 -12.37 -36.41 15.62
N GLY A 114 -12.99 -37.46 16.14
CA GLY A 114 -12.60 -38.06 17.42
C GLY A 114 -13.33 -37.42 18.61
N LYS A 115 -12.60 -36.96 19.64
CA LYS A 115 -13.20 -36.28 20.80
C LYS A 115 -13.49 -34.82 20.40
N PRO A 116 -14.75 -34.37 20.35
CA PRO A 116 -15.04 -33.01 19.92
C PRO A 116 -14.36 -31.97 20.80
N ALA A 117 -13.63 -31.06 20.17
CA ALA A 117 -12.87 -30.00 20.82
C ALA A 117 -12.94 -28.70 20.01
N VAL A 118 -12.90 -27.58 20.71
CA VAL A 118 -12.84 -26.25 20.08
C VAL A 118 -11.37 -25.89 19.87
N THR A 119 -11.02 -25.50 18.66
CA THR A 119 -9.65 -25.10 18.28
C THR A 119 -9.66 -23.82 17.46
N GLU A 120 -8.55 -23.09 17.44
CA GLU A 120 -8.37 -21.97 16.51
C GLU A 120 -8.28 -22.49 15.06
N ILE A 121 -8.82 -21.74 14.09
CA ILE A 121 -8.52 -22.03 12.69
C ILE A 121 -7.05 -21.70 12.40
N PRO A 122 -6.37 -22.37 11.44
CA PRO A 122 -4.93 -22.16 11.19
C PRO A 122 -4.50 -20.71 10.89
N THR A 123 -5.44 -19.87 10.43
CA THR A 123 -5.23 -18.46 10.09
C THR A 123 -5.75 -17.48 11.14
N ALA A 124 -6.26 -17.96 12.27
CA ALA A 124 -6.91 -17.11 13.27
C ALA A 124 -5.98 -15.99 13.76
N ARG A 125 -4.76 -16.38 14.17
CA ARG A 125 -3.74 -15.44 14.66
C ARG A 125 -3.29 -14.44 13.61
N ASP A 126 -3.22 -14.85 12.33
CA ASP A 126 -2.89 -13.97 11.20
C ASP A 126 -3.94 -12.88 10.97
N ARG A 127 -5.19 -13.10 11.41
CA ARG A 127 -6.31 -12.18 11.19
C ARG A 127 -6.49 -11.15 12.31
N ILE A 128 -5.88 -11.37 13.48
CA ILE A 128 -6.13 -10.53 14.67
C ILE A 128 -4.88 -9.95 15.33
N GLY A 129 -3.67 -10.36 14.90
CA GLY A 129 -2.44 -9.91 15.51
C GLY A 129 -1.35 -9.64 14.48
N PHE A 130 -0.56 -8.59 14.70
CA PHE A 130 0.59 -8.31 13.87
C PHE A 130 1.77 -9.20 14.26
N HIS A 131 2.03 -10.21 13.43
CA HIS A 131 3.19 -11.09 13.56
C HIS A 131 4.26 -10.72 12.54
N HIS A 132 5.24 -9.91 12.94
CA HIS A 132 6.26 -9.38 12.03
C HIS A 132 7.00 -10.48 11.27
N GLU A 133 7.34 -11.62 11.90
CA GLU A 133 7.99 -12.75 11.22
C GLU A 133 7.18 -13.34 10.06
N ARG A 134 5.86 -13.18 10.10
CA ARG A 134 4.94 -13.73 9.10
C ARG A 134 4.61 -12.71 8.01
N LEU A 135 5.20 -11.52 8.07
CA LEU A 135 5.00 -10.49 7.05
C LEU A 135 5.53 -11.00 5.71
N LYS A 136 4.66 -10.94 4.69
CA LYS A 136 4.95 -11.38 3.33
C LYS A 136 4.59 -10.26 2.36
N ILE A 137 5.49 -10.01 1.42
CA ILE A 137 5.31 -9.04 0.34
C ILE A 137 5.06 -9.83 -0.94
N THR A 138 3.90 -9.65 -1.57
CA THR A 138 3.51 -10.32 -2.81
C THR A 138 3.47 -9.30 -3.94
N PHE A 139 4.03 -9.62 -5.11
CA PHE A 139 4.02 -8.70 -6.25
C PHE A 139 2.82 -8.99 -7.14
N LEU A 140 1.83 -8.09 -7.12
CA LEU A 140 0.65 -8.23 -7.96
C LEU A 140 1.05 -8.13 -9.44
N ASP A 141 0.51 -9.03 -10.26
CA ASP A 141 0.84 -9.14 -11.68
C ASP A 141 -0.36 -8.73 -12.52
N GLY A 142 -0.35 -7.50 -13.02
CA GLY A 142 -1.38 -7.05 -13.94
C GLY A 142 -1.07 -7.31 -15.42
N LEU A 143 0.15 -7.74 -15.76
CA LEU A 143 0.57 -7.97 -17.15
C LEU A 143 0.12 -9.35 -17.63
N TYR A 144 0.45 -10.38 -16.87
CA TYR A 144 0.12 -11.77 -17.18
C TYR A 144 -1.00 -12.31 -16.30
N ARG A 145 -1.33 -11.63 -15.20
CA ARG A 145 -2.41 -12.02 -14.26
C ARG A 145 -2.28 -13.47 -13.82
N ARG A 146 -1.06 -13.86 -13.48
CA ARG A 146 -0.72 -15.22 -13.04
C ARG A 146 -1.54 -15.58 -11.81
N ALA A 147 -1.97 -16.84 -11.75
CA ALA A 147 -2.71 -17.36 -10.60
C ALA A 147 -1.88 -17.34 -9.30
N GLN A 148 -0.56 -17.36 -9.42
CA GLN A 148 0.38 -17.23 -8.31
C GLN A 148 1.35 -16.10 -8.60
N SER A 149 1.32 -15.09 -7.74
CA SER A 149 2.28 -13.98 -7.74
C SER A 149 3.52 -14.37 -6.94
N PRO A 150 4.73 -13.96 -7.38
CA PRO A 150 5.94 -14.14 -6.59
C PRO A 150 5.80 -13.37 -5.28
N SER A 151 6.39 -13.94 -4.21
CA SER A 151 6.30 -13.35 -2.89
C SER A 151 7.58 -13.55 -2.10
N ILE A 152 7.90 -12.55 -1.28
CA ILE A 152 9.05 -12.55 -0.36
C ILE A 152 8.50 -12.72 1.06
N PRO A 153 8.91 -13.76 1.82
CA PRO A 153 8.64 -13.85 3.25
C PRO A 153 9.52 -12.84 3.99
N ALA A 154 9.13 -11.57 3.88
CA ALA A 154 9.96 -10.43 4.25
C ALA A 154 10.27 -10.40 5.76
N GLY A 155 9.34 -10.84 6.60
CA GLY A 155 9.57 -10.95 8.04
C GLY A 155 10.10 -9.63 8.62
N ARG A 156 11.13 -9.73 9.46
CA ARG A 156 11.89 -8.58 10.01
C ARG A 156 12.66 -7.77 8.96
N SER A 157 12.90 -8.34 7.79
CA SER A 157 13.66 -7.71 6.69
C SER A 157 12.78 -6.88 5.76
N SER A 158 11.50 -6.69 6.08
CA SER A 158 10.59 -5.86 5.28
C SER A 158 11.08 -4.45 5.02
N ALA A 159 11.84 -3.86 5.97
CA ALA A 159 12.45 -2.55 5.80
C ALA A 159 13.54 -2.54 4.70
N ASP A 160 14.33 -3.60 4.59
CA ASP A 160 15.37 -3.73 3.56
C ASP A 160 14.72 -3.99 2.20
N VAL A 161 13.70 -4.85 2.16
CA VAL A 161 12.90 -5.08 0.94
C VAL A 161 12.20 -3.79 0.47
N SER A 162 11.66 -3.00 1.41
CA SER A 162 11.07 -1.69 1.12
C SER A 162 12.07 -0.71 0.52
N HIS A 163 13.29 -0.69 1.05
CA HIS A 163 14.36 0.17 0.56
C HIS A 163 14.73 -0.16 -0.89
N VAL A 164 14.94 -1.45 -1.19
CA VAL A 164 15.20 -1.91 -2.57
C VAL A 164 14.04 -1.57 -3.52
N ILE A 165 12.79 -1.82 -3.09
CA ILE A 165 11.60 -1.52 -3.90
C ILE A 165 11.46 -0.02 -4.19
N SER A 166 11.68 0.86 -3.21
CA SER A 166 11.63 2.33 -3.41
C SER A 166 12.63 2.80 -4.48
N HIS A 167 13.80 2.18 -4.57
CA HIS A 167 14.79 2.47 -5.61
C HIS A 167 14.41 1.89 -6.97
N LEU A 168 13.99 0.62 -7.01
CA LEU A 168 13.51 -0.01 -8.25
C LEU A 168 12.29 0.73 -8.82
N SER A 169 11.35 1.22 -8.01
CA SER A 169 10.18 1.96 -8.49
C SER A 169 10.54 3.23 -9.27
N ARG A 170 11.75 3.78 -9.09
CA ARG A 170 12.20 5.02 -9.73
C ARG A 170 13.19 4.81 -10.87
N GLY A 171 13.61 3.56 -11.09
CA GLY A 171 14.72 3.26 -11.98
C GLY A 171 16.07 3.44 -11.27
N ILE A 172 16.84 2.36 -11.17
CA ILE A 172 18.16 2.31 -10.54
C ILE A 172 19.18 1.69 -11.51
N SER A 173 20.45 2.09 -11.42
CA SER A 173 21.51 1.42 -12.19
C SER A 173 21.84 0.05 -11.58
N GLU A 174 22.41 -0.87 -12.35
CA GLU A 174 22.86 -2.18 -11.84
C GLU A 174 23.91 -2.02 -10.73
N GLU A 175 24.82 -1.05 -10.87
CA GLU A 175 25.87 -0.76 -9.88
C GLU A 175 25.28 -0.28 -8.54
N ASP A 176 24.37 0.71 -8.60
CA ASP A 176 23.69 1.21 -7.41
C ASP A 176 22.83 0.13 -6.75
N LEU A 177 22.15 -0.70 -7.55
CA LEU A 177 21.33 -1.80 -7.02
C LEU A 177 22.20 -2.83 -6.30
N SER A 178 23.35 -3.22 -6.89
CA SER A 178 24.31 -4.11 -6.24
C SER A 178 24.79 -3.54 -4.91
N GLY A 179 25.14 -2.24 -4.87
CA GLY A 179 25.54 -1.57 -3.64
C GLY A 179 24.46 -1.61 -2.56
N ILE A 180 23.20 -1.36 -2.92
CA ILE A 180 22.08 -1.46 -1.97
C ILE A 180 21.87 -2.90 -1.47
N LEU A 181 21.99 -3.88 -2.35
CA LEU A 181 21.85 -5.30 -1.99
C LEU A 181 22.95 -5.76 -1.03
N GLU A 182 24.18 -5.26 -1.19
CA GLU A 182 25.30 -5.53 -0.27
C GLU A 182 25.07 -4.95 1.14
N GLU A 183 24.33 -3.85 1.27
CA GLU A 183 23.97 -3.24 2.55
C GLU A 183 22.80 -3.95 3.26
N CYS A 184 22.02 -4.77 2.54
CA CYS A 184 20.86 -5.46 3.09
C CYS A 184 21.28 -6.57 4.07
N LYS A 185 20.48 -6.80 5.11
CA LYS A 185 20.74 -7.88 6.08
C LYS A 185 20.37 -9.26 5.55
N VAL A 186 19.68 -9.29 4.42
CA VAL A 186 19.21 -10.50 3.74
C VAL A 186 19.69 -10.44 2.29
N ASP A 187 20.16 -11.57 1.79
CA ASP A 187 20.49 -11.71 0.38
C ASP A 187 19.20 -11.72 -0.44
N LEU A 188 18.95 -10.62 -1.16
CA LEU A 188 17.81 -10.47 -2.06
C LEU A 188 18.21 -10.72 -3.53
N SER A 189 19.46 -11.03 -3.83
CA SER A 189 19.97 -11.11 -5.21
C SER A 189 19.21 -12.13 -6.05
N SER A 190 19.02 -13.35 -5.52
CA SER A 190 18.25 -14.41 -6.20
C SER A 190 16.77 -14.04 -6.39
N VAL A 191 16.20 -13.26 -5.47
CA VAL A 191 14.82 -12.78 -5.57
C VAL A 191 14.70 -11.74 -6.67
N ILE A 192 15.63 -10.79 -6.74
CA ILE A 192 15.66 -9.75 -7.78
C ILE A 192 15.81 -10.38 -9.17
N GLU A 193 16.72 -11.34 -9.33
CA GLU A 193 16.87 -12.06 -10.59
C GLU A 193 15.60 -12.82 -10.96
N GLY A 194 14.96 -13.51 -10.00
CA GLY A 194 13.67 -14.18 -10.25
C GLY A 194 12.54 -13.21 -10.66
N LEU A 195 12.49 -12.00 -10.06
CA LEU A 195 11.54 -10.96 -10.45
C LEU A 195 11.83 -10.40 -11.85
N ARG A 196 13.10 -10.28 -12.23
CA ARG A 196 13.54 -9.88 -13.58
C ARG A 196 13.17 -10.93 -14.62
N GLU A 197 13.48 -12.19 -14.38
CA GLU A 197 13.11 -13.31 -15.26
C GLU A 197 11.60 -13.41 -15.46
N ALA A 198 10.83 -13.14 -14.40
CA ALA A 198 9.37 -13.12 -14.44
C ALA A 198 8.75 -11.80 -14.95
N GLN A 199 9.59 -10.83 -15.34
CA GLN A 199 9.22 -9.52 -15.91
C GLN A 199 8.43 -8.60 -14.97
N PHE A 200 8.64 -8.73 -13.66
CA PHE A 200 8.21 -7.74 -12.67
C PHE A 200 9.19 -6.57 -12.59
N ILE A 201 10.45 -6.80 -12.98
CA ILE A 201 11.48 -5.79 -13.17
C ILE A 201 11.79 -5.70 -14.67
N GLU A 202 11.79 -4.48 -15.21
CA GLU A 202 12.07 -4.18 -16.60
C GLU A 202 13.34 -3.33 -16.73
N GLU A 203 14.09 -3.54 -17.82
CA GLU A 203 15.18 -2.67 -18.26
C GLU A 203 14.61 -1.53 -19.11
N VAL A 204 14.95 -0.30 -18.74
CA VAL A 204 14.44 0.90 -19.43
C VAL A 204 15.57 1.88 -19.69
N ASP A 205 15.42 2.67 -20.75
CA ASP A 205 16.33 3.78 -21.00
C ASP A 205 16.14 4.85 -19.92
N SER A 206 17.26 5.38 -19.41
CA SER A 206 17.30 6.49 -18.46
C SER A 206 16.56 7.75 -18.93
N SER A 207 16.41 7.92 -20.26
CA SER A 207 15.68 9.01 -20.89
C SER A 207 14.17 8.76 -21.04
N ALA A 208 13.70 7.55 -20.75
CA ALA A 208 12.28 7.21 -20.90
C ALA A 208 11.44 7.91 -19.81
N GLU A 209 10.62 8.87 -20.21
CA GLU A 209 9.63 9.49 -19.34
C GLU A 209 8.62 8.46 -18.84
N ILE A 210 8.49 8.35 -17.52
CA ILE A 210 7.54 7.43 -16.87
C ILE A 210 6.27 8.15 -16.43
N VAL A 211 6.43 9.38 -15.94
CA VAL A 211 5.31 10.21 -15.48
C VAL A 211 4.60 10.77 -16.70
N PRO A 212 3.26 10.60 -16.83
CA PRO A 212 2.51 11.21 -17.90
C PRO A 212 2.72 12.72 -17.92
N GLN A 213 3.00 13.25 -19.10
CA GLN A 213 3.26 14.68 -19.28
C GLN A 213 2.12 15.57 -18.77
N SER A 214 0.87 15.08 -18.84
CA SER A 214 -0.31 15.75 -18.28
C SER A 214 -0.28 15.94 -16.76
N LEU A 215 0.59 15.24 -16.02
CA LEU A 215 0.82 15.39 -14.58
C LEU A 215 2.07 16.23 -14.24
N LEU A 216 2.92 16.51 -15.24
CA LEU A 216 4.09 17.38 -15.11
C LEU A 216 3.80 18.81 -15.57
N GLU A 217 2.89 18.98 -16.53
CA GLU A 217 2.57 20.28 -17.09
C GLU A 217 1.62 21.10 -16.22
N GLY A 218 1.74 22.42 -16.30
CA GLY A 218 0.86 23.37 -15.61
C GLY A 218 1.59 24.20 -14.56
N LYS A 219 1.32 25.52 -14.54
CA LYS A 219 1.80 26.45 -13.50
C LYS A 219 0.69 26.87 -12.52
N LYS A 220 -0.49 26.26 -12.64
CA LYS A 220 -1.69 26.59 -11.88
C LYS A 220 -2.05 25.44 -10.95
N GLU A 221 -2.83 25.74 -9.93
CA GLU A 221 -3.40 24.72 -9.06
C GLU A 221 -4.19 23.69 -9.86
N ARG A 222 -3.89 22.42 -9.62
CA ARG A 222 -4.56 21.27 -10.24
C ARG A 222 -4.98 20.28 -9.16
N LEU A 223 -6.20 19.80 -9.30
CA LEU A 223 -6.71 18.65 -8.56
C LEU A 223 -6.93 17.51 -9.55
N THR A 224 -6.31 16.36 -9.28
CA THR A 224 -6.48 15.14 -10.08
C THR A 224 -7.03 14.05 -9.19
N TRP A 225 -8.18 13.50 -9.56
CA TRP A 225 -8.70 12.28 -8.95
C TRP A 225 -8.04 11.07 -9.60
N LEU A 226 -7.35 10.26 -8.79
CA LEU A 226 -6.60 9.09 -9.24
C LEU A 226 -7.36 7.78 -8.98
N GLY A 227 -8.55 7.85 -8.37
CA GLY A 227 -9.45 6.73 -8.10
C GLY A 227 -9.69 6.49 -6.61
N HIS A 228 -10.86 5.96 -6.25
CA HIS A 228 -11.27 5.79 -4.84
C HIS A 228 -11.09 7.12 -4.05
N ALA A 229 -10.42 7.13 -2.90
CA ALA A 229 -10.05 8.34 -2.17
C ALA A 229 -8.70 8.97 -2.60
N CYS A 230 -8.01 8.35 -3.56
CA CYS A 230 -6.69 8.79 -4.03
C CYS A 230 -6.80 10.08 -4.84
N ILE A 231 -6.21 11.15 -4.30
CA ILE A 231 -6.27 12.48 -4.91
C ILE A 231 -4.88 13.09 -4.90
N LEU A 232 -4.51 13.70 -6.04
CA LEU A 232 -3.29 14.48 -6.20
C LEU A 232 -3.65 15.96 -6.31
N PHE A 233 -3.18 16.76 -5.36
CA PHE A 233 -3.30 18.22 -5.40
C PHE A 233 -1.93 18.84 -5.66
N GLN A 234 -1.85 19.67 -6.70
CA GLN A 234 -0.61 20.28 -7.16
C GLN A 234 -0.78 21.79 -7.22
N SER A 235 0.22 22.50 -6.75
CA SER A 235 0.36 23.96 -6.88
C SER A 235 1.55 24.29 -7.80
N SER A 236 1.91 25.56 -7.86
CA SER A 236 3.12 25.98 -8.58
C SER A 236 4.44 25.56 -7.90
N ARG A 237 4.38 25.11 -6.63
CA ARG A 237 5.57 24.83 -5.80
C ARG A 237 5.57 23.48 -5.10
N ALA A 238 4.44 22.78 -5.06
CA ALA A 238 4.33 21.52 -4.35
C ALA A 238 3.29 20.58 -4.97
N SER A 239 3.48 19.28 -4.78
CA SER A 239 2.52 18.22 -5.09
C SER A 239 2.29 17.35 -3.85
N VAL A 240 1.03 17.20 -3.44
CA VAL A 240 0.64 16.34 -2.31
C VAL A 240 -0.36 15.29 -2.78
N CYS A 241 -0.19 14.06 -2.29
CA CYS A 241 -1.09 12.95 -2.59
C CYS A 241 -1.82 12.50 -1.32
N VAL A 242 -3.13 12.34 -1.38
CA VAL A 242 -3.97 11.86 -0.29
C VAL A 242 -4.38 10.42 -0.58
N ASP A 243 -4.29 9.55 0.42
CA ASP A 243 -4.72 8.15 0.39
C ASP A 243 -4.27 7.39 -0.86
N PRO A 244 -2.96 7.24 -1.09
CA PRO A 244 -2.44 6.68 -2.33
C PRO A 244 -2.83 5.20 -2.48
N PHE A 245 -3.94 4.96 -3.18
CA PHE A 245 -4.47 3.64 -3.50
C PHE A 245 -4.41 3.41 -5.01
N LEU A 246 -3.26 2.89 -5.45
CA LEU A 246 -3.01 2.59 -6.86
C LEU A 246 -2.76 1.08 -7.03
N ARG A 247 -3.45 0.49 -7.99
CA ARG A 247 -3.27 -0.90 -8.43
C ARG A 247 -2.28 -0.98 -9.60
N PRO A 248 -1.69 -2.15 -9.87
CA PRO A 248 -0.89 -2.33 -11.07
C PRO A 248 -1.74 -2.05 -12.31
N HIS A 249 -1.08 -1.65 -13.40
CA HIS A 249 -1.72 -1.67 -14.71
C HIS A 249 -2.24 -3.06 -15.01
N ILE A 250 -3.42 -3.14 -15.61
CA ILE A 250 -4.07 -4.36 -16.03
C ILE A 250 -4.02 -4.43 -17.55
N ARG A 251 -3.42 -5.50 -18.06
CA ARG A 251 -3.52 -5.89 -19.46
C ARG A 251 -4.81 -6.70 -19.66
N TRP A 252 -5.83 -6.02 -20.13
CA TRP A 252 -7.12 -6.64 -20.48
C TRP A 252 -6.97 -7.58 -21.67
N THR A 253 -7.55 -8.78 -21.58
CA THR A 253 -7.71 -9.70 -22.72
C THR A 253 -9.03 -9.39 -23.43
N GLU A 254 -9.14 -9.84 -24.68
CA GLU A 254 -10.39 -9.76 -25.44
C GLU A 254 -11.57 -10.41 -24.70
N THR A 255 -11.31 -11.51 -23.99
CA THR A 255 -12.32 -12.16 -23.13
C THR A 255 -12.77 -11.26 -21.98
N ASP A 256 -11.88 -10.52 -21.31
CA ASP A 256 -12.30 -9.60 -20.25
C ASP A 256 -13.14 -8.45 -20.83
N MET A 257 -12.70 -7.91 -21.97
CA MET A 257 -13.38 -6.82 -22.68
C MET A 257 -14.82 -7.19 -23.06
N THR A 258 -15.07 -8.47 -23.35
CA THR A 258 -16.37 -8.98 -23.76
C THR A 258 -17.23 -9.51 -22.61
N SER A 259 -16.62 -10.02 -21.54
CA SER A 259 -17.35 -10.62 -20.41
C SER A 259 -17.53 -9.67 -19.23
N CYS A 260 -16.41 -9.21 -18.65
CA CYS A 260 -16.41 -8.38 -17.46
C CYS A 260 -17.02 -7.01 -17.73
N PHE A 261 -16.72 -6.39 -18.88
CA PHE A 261 -17.25 -5.07 -19.23
C PHE A 261 -18.57 -5.12 -20.02
N SER A 262 -19.25 -6.28 -20.03
CA SER A 262 -20.63 -6.33 -20.51
C SER A 262 -21.54 -5.49 -19.60
N GLU A 263 -22.58 -4.85 -20.16
CA GLU A 263 -23.52 -4.01 -19.39
C GLU A 263 -24.09 -4.76 -18.15
N SER A 264 -24.28 -6.08 -18.26
CA SER A 264 -24.82 -6.90 -17.16
C SER A 264 -23.86 -7.14 -15.98
N TYR A 265 -22.54 -7.03 -16.19
CA TYR A 265 -21.50 -7.29 -15.19
C TYR A 265 -20.87 -5.99 -14.67
N GLY A 266 -20.77 -4.98 -15.54
CA GLY A 266 -20.29 -3.62 -15.22
C GLY A 266 -20.99 -2.99 -14.03
N ASP A 267 -22.31 -3.16 -13.94
CA ASP A 267 -23.14 -2.60 -12.87
C ASP A 267 -23.00 -3.31 -11.51
N ARG A 268 -22.32 -4.47 -11.43
CA ARG A 268 -22.32 -5.32 -10.22
C ARG A 268 -20.99 -5.43 -9.49
N TYR A 269 -19.84 -5.26 -10.15
CA TYR A 269 -18.57 -5.71 -9.55
C TYR A 269 -17.31 -4.86 -9.83
N PHE A 270 -17.37 -3.79 -10.64
CA PHE A 270 -16.17 -2.99 -10.86
C PHE A 270 -15.93 -1.94 -9.78
N PHE A 271 -14.73 -1.97 -9.22
CA PHE A 271 -14.17 -0.89 -8.41
C PHE A 271 -13.85 0.32 -9.31
N GLU A 272 -14.26 1.50 -8.86
CA GLU A 272 -13.91 2.80 -9.43
C GLU A 272 -12.37 2.98 -9.46
N PRO A 273 -11.76 3.54 -10.52
CA PRO A 273 -12.08 3.56 -11.94
C PRO A 273 -11.02 2.72 -12.70
N TYR A 274 -11.21 1.40 -12.84
CA TYR A 274 -10.31 0.54 -13.63
C TYR A 274 -10.98 -0.01 -14.90
N GLY A 275 -11.59 0.87 -15.69
CA GLY A 275 -12.10 0.54 -17.02
C GLY A 275 -10.97 0.51 -18.06
N PRO A 276 -11.12 -0.26 -19.15
CA PRO A 276 -10.13 -0.32 -20.22
C PRO A 276 -9.98 1.01 -20.98
N GLN A 277 -10.98 1.90 -20.88
CA GLN A 277 -10.92 3.23 -21.47
C GLN A 277 -10.31 4.29 -20.52
N LEU A 278 -10.07 3.94 -19.25
CA LEU A 278 -9.57 4.87 -18.24
C LEU A 278 -8.04 4.81 -18.20
N THR A 279 -7.41 5.97 -18.01
CA THR A 279 -5.96 6.03 -17.83
C THR A 279 -5.59 5.35 -16.53
N GLN A 280 -4.85 4.26 -16.64
CA GLN A 280 -4.27 3.56 -15.49
C GLN A 280 -2.97 4.25 -15.10
N LEU A 281 -2.70 4.34 -13.80
CA LEU A 281 -1.46 4.89 -13.26
C LEU A 281 -0.92 3.93 -12.21
N SER A 282 0.36 3.57 -12.34
CA SER A 282 1.11 2.93 -11.28
C SER A 282 1.74 3.97 -10.33
N PRO A 283 2.12 3.59 -9.09
CA PRO A 283 2.82 4.50 -8.18
C PRO A 283 4.09 5.12 -8.76
N SER A 284 4.81 4.39 -9.62
CA SER A 284 6.02 4.86 -10.31
C SER A 284 5.76 5.94 -11.36
N GLN A 285 4.50 6.16 -11.75
CA GLN A 285 4.06 7.16 -12.71
C GLN A 285 3.48 8.41 -12.06
N LEU A 286 3.48 8.50 -10.72
CA LEU A 286 3.14 9.73 -10.03
C LEU A 286 4.22 10.79 -10.29
N PRO A 287 3.84 12.09 -10.38
CA PRO A 287 4.83 13.15 -10.43
C PRO A 287 5.62 13.20 -9.11
N PRO A 288 6.75 13.91 -9.06
CA PRO A 288 7.45 14.17 -7.82
C PRO A 288 6.49 14.71 -6.76
N LEU A 289 6.41 14.02 -5.62
CA LEU A 289 5.56 14.40 -4.49
C LEU A 289 6.42 15.04 -3.40
N ASP A 290 5.87 16.04 -2.73
CA ASP A 290 6.50 16.70 -1.59
C ASP A 290 5.96 16.17 -0.25
N ALA A 291 4.77 15.55 -0.26
CA ALA A 291 4.19 14.86 0.88
C ALA A 291 3.08 13.89 0.46
N VAL A 292 2.86 12.88 1.30
CA VAL A 292 1.69 12.00 1.25
C VAL A 292 0.89 12.15 2.52
N PHE A 293 -0.43 12.14 2.41
CA PHE A 293 -1.36 12.21 3.52
C PHE A 293 -2.20 10.93 3.55
N VAL A 294 -2.34 10.34 4.74
CA VAL A 294 -3.21 9.21 5.00
C VAL A 294 -4.31 9.68 5.96
N THR A 295 -5.57 9.47 5.60
CA THR A 295 -6.74 9.91 6.38
C THR A 295 -7.01 8.99 7.56
N HIS A 296 -6.96 7.68 7.33
CA HIS A 296 -7.18 6.67 8.35
C HIS A 296 -6.54 5.33 7.96
N GLN A 297 -6.81 4.30 8.76
CA GLN A 297 -6.04 3.06 8.80
C GLN A 297 -6.45 2.00 7.79
N ASP A 298 -7.58 2.17 7.12
CA ASP A 298 -8.16 1.14 6.27
C ASP A 298 -7.28 0.89 5.03
N ILE A 299 -7.32 -0.34 4.51
CA ILE A 299 -6.33 -0.82 3.54
C ILE A 299 -6.39 -0.05 2.22
N ASP A 300 -7.56 0.45 1.88
CA ASP A 300 -7.88 1.27 0.73
C ASP A 300 -7.52 2.75 0.90
N HIS A 301 -7.07 3.16 2.10
CA HIS A 301 -6.56 4.51 2.40
C HIS A 301 -5.09 4.51 2.82
N CYS A 302 -4.63 3.45 3.49
CA CYS A 302 -3.26 3.25 3.97
C CYS A 302 -2.60 2.03 3.31
N ASN A 303 -2.40 2.10 1.99
CA ASN A 303 -1.77 1.02 1.25
C ASN A 303 -0.24 1.00 1.43
N LEU A 304 0.25 0.17 2.36
CA LEU A 304 1.70 0.05 2.63
C LEU A 304 2.51 -0.41 1.41
N GLY A 305 1.90 -1.12 0.47
CA GLY A 305 2.55 -1.58 -0.76
C GLY A 305 2.84 -0.43 -1.72
N VAL A 306 1.90 0.50 -1.86
CA VAL A 306 2.09 1.74 -2.61
C VAL A 306 3.09 2.65 -1.91
N LEU A 307 2.95 2.85 -0.59
CA LEU A 307 3.88 3.68 0.19
C LEU A 307 5.34 3.16 0.12
N MET A 308 5.52 1.85 -0.01
CA MET A 308 6.82 1.20 -0.20
C MET A 308 7.51 1.64 -1.50
N MET A 309 6.74 1.88 -2.56
CA MET A 309 7.26 2.29 -3.88
C MET A 309 7.68 3.76 -3.92
N LEU A 310 7.22 4.59 -2.99
CA LEU A 310 7.55 6.01 -2.96
C LEU A 310 9.00 6.25 -2.49
N PRO A 311 9.65 7.36 -2.89
CA PRO A 311 10.91 7.82 -2.30
C PRO A 311 10.86 7.85 -0.76
N GLU A 312 11.96 7.45 -0.11
CA GLU A 312 12.02 7.32 1.35
C GLU A 312 12.03 8.66 2.10
N ASP A 313 12.45 9.72 1.43
CA ASP A 313 12.56 11.09 1.92
C ASP A 313 11.23 11.86 1.91
N ILE A 314 10.23 11.37 1.18
CA ILE A 314 8.90 11.97 1.18
C ILE A 314 8.25 11.80 2.56
N PRO A 315 7.82 12.89 3.21
CA PRO A 315 7.06 12.81 4.44
C PRO A 315 5.70 12.14 4.21
N ILE A 316 5.40 11.15 5.04
CA ILE A 316 4.09 10.53 5.15
C ILE A 316 3.40 11.12 6.38
N VAL A 317 2.36 11.90 6.16
CA VAL A 317 1.53 12.51 7.18
C VAL A 317 0.39 11.55 7.50
N VAL A 318 0.26 11.21 8.77
CA VAL A 318 -0.76 10.29 9.28
C VAL A 318 -1.51 10.93 10.44
N PRO A 319 -2.69 10.41 10.79
CA PRO A 319 -3.41 10.88 11.96
C PRO A 319 -2.66 10.57 13.25
N ASP A 320 -3.09 11.26 14.30
CA ASP A 320 -2.70 10.88 15.65
C ASP A 320 -3.38 9.54 16.02
N CYS A 321 -2.97 8.94 17.13
CA CYS A 321 -3.65 7.75 17.66
C CYS A 321 -3.67 7.78 19.18
N ASN A 322 -4.77 7.33 19.77
CA ASN A 322 -4.91 7.11 21.19
C ASN A 322 -4.48 5.66 21.53
N PRO A 323 -3.41 5.46 22.34
CA PRO A 323 -2.96 4.12 22.69
C PRO A 323 -3.99 3.28 23.47
N ASP A 324 -4.97 3.92 24.10
CA ASP A 324 -6.04 3.23 24.82
C ASP A 324 -7.18 2.79 23.89
N HIS A 325 -7.25 3.31 22.65
CA HIS A 325 -8.24 2.94 21.65
C HIS A 325 -7.78 1.69 20.87
N MET A 326 -8.24 0.51 21.31
CA MET A 326 -7.92 -0.77 20.64
C MET A 326 -8.45 -0.89 19.21
N TRP A 327 -9.29 0.03 18.75
CA TRP A 327 -9.75 0.09 17.36
C TRP A 327 -8.86 0.97 16.48
N GLU A 328 -7.95 1.77 17.06
CA GLU A 328 -7.00 2.61 16.32
C GLU A 328 -5.65 1.92 16.14
N VAL A 329 -5.13 1.96 14.92
CA VAL A 329 -3.79 1.50 14.58
C VAL A 329 -2.83 2.67 14.75
N ASN A 330 -1.73 2.44 15.48
CA ASN A 330 -0.59 3.36 15.46
C ASN A 330 0.12 3.28 14.09
N LEU A 331 -0.41 4.00 13.09
CA LEU A 331 0.11 4.02 11.73
C LEU A 331 1.57 4.45 11.68
N SER A 332 1.96 5.41 12.54
CA SER A 332 3.34 5.86 12.65
C SER A 332 4.30 4.75 13.09
N GLY A 333 3.87 3.88 14.00
CA GLY A 333 4.61 2.70 14.43
C GLY A 333 4.63 1.61 13.36
N LEU A 334 3.46 1.34 12.75
CA LEU A 334 3.30 0.34 11.69
C LEU A 334 4.19 0.65 10.49
N ILE A 335 4.10 1.86 9.94
CA ILE A 335 4.88 2.30 8.77
C ILE A 335 6.37 2.17 9.05
N ARG A 336 6.86 2.65 10.20
CA ARG A 336 8.30 2.53 10.53
C ARG A 336 8.76 1.09 10.72
N LYS A 337 7.87 0.21 11.18
CA LYS A 337 8.20 -1.20 11.39
C LYS A 337 8.21 -2.00 10.08
N VAL A 338 7.28 -1.69 9.18
CA VAL A 338 7.11 -2.37 7.89
C VAL A 338 8.07 -1.80 6.84
N LEU A 339 8.05 -0.47 6.64
CA LEU A 339 8.81 0.24 5.61
C LEU A 339 10.18 0.76 6.08
N GLY A 340 10.47 0.64 7.38
CA GLY A 340 11.76 1.02 7.97
C GLY A 340 11.80 2.43 8.57
N ARG A 341 12.83 2.67 9.40
CA ARG A 341 13.03 3.94 10.11
C ARG A 341 13.50 5.10 9.23
N ARG A 342 13.92 4.82 7.99
CA ARG A 342 14.29 5.83 6.98
C ARG A 342 13.09 6.69 6.58
N ARG A 343 11.88 6.12 6.65
CA ARG A 343 10.63 6.82 6.36
C ARG A 343 10.38 7.95 7.35
N LYS A 344 10.22 9.15 6.82
CA LYS A 344 9.78 10.32 7.57
C LYS A 344 8.26 10.23 7.77
N VAL A 345 7.83 9.93 8.99
CA VAL A 345 6.39 9.88 9.33
C VAL A 345 6.05 11.00 10.31
N ILE A 346 5.07 11.83 9.94
CA ILE A 346 4.59 12.98 10.71
C ILE A 346 3.18 12.65 11.20
N ARG A 347 2.94 12.72 12.51
CA ARG A 347 1.59 12.66 13.08
C ARG A 347 1.03 14.08 13.08
N LEU A 348 -0.16 14.28 12.55
CA LEU A 348 -0.83 15.58 12.53
C LEU A 348 -2.16 15.46 13.28
N LYS A 349 -2.35 16.28 14.32
CA LYS A 349 -3.57 16.28 15.14
C LYS A 349 -4.64 17.19 14.53
N HIS A 350 -5.90 16.98 14.91
CA HIS A 350 -6.99 17.88 14.55
C HIS A 350 -6.66 19.34 14.92
N GLY A 351 -6.88 20.25 13.98
CA GLY A 351 -6.57 21.67 14.08
C GLY A 351 -5.11 22.05 13.81
N GLU A 352 -4.19 21.09 13.72
CA GLU A 352 -2.79 21.38 13.36
C GLU A 352 -2.65 21.59 11.85
N THR A 353 -1.79 22.55 11.49
CA THR A 353 -1.46 22.86 10.09
C THR A 353 0.01 22.54 9.81
N LEU A 354 0.26 21.82 8.72
CA LEU A 354 1.57 21.60 8.13
C LEU A 354 1.66 22.35 6.79
N THR A 355 2.77 23.07 6.57
CA THR A 355 3.01 23.76 5.29
C THR A 355 3.97 22.94 4.42
N ILE A 356 3.56 22.64 3.19
CA ILE A 356 4.33 21.94 2.15
C ILE A 356 4.44 22.87 0.93
N GLY A 357 5.60 23.48 0.72
CA GLY A 357 5.75 24.53 -0.29
C GLY A 357 4.83 25.73 0.02
N ASP A 358 3.87 26.00 -0.87
CA ASP A 358 2.80 27.00 -0.74
C ASP A 358 1.43 26.39 -0.35
N ILE A 359 1.37 25.09 -0.03
CA ILE A 359 0.16 24.41 0.41
C ILE A 359 0.12 24.35 1.94
N HIS A 360 -0.93 24.90 2.53
CA HIS A 360 -1.25 24.74 3.95
C HIS A 360 -2.22 23.57 4.13
N ALA A 361 -1.73 22.47 4.70
CA ALA A 361 -2.52 21.28 5.00
C ALA A 361 -2.95 21.29 6.47
N THR A 362 -4.24 21.43 6.74
CA THR A 362 -4.80 21.43 8.10
C THR A 362 -5.63 20.17 8.31
N ALA A 363 -5.32 19.42 9.36
CA ALA A 363 -6.12 18.26 9.74
C ALA A 363 -7.38 18.69 10.49
N PHE A 364 -8.50 18.00 10.26
CA PHE A 364 -9.74 18.19 11.00
C PHE A 364 -10.44 16.87 11.27
N PRO A 365 -11.41 16.81 12.21
CA PRO A 365 -11.98 15.56 12.66
C PRO A 365 -12.65 14.76 11.55
N PHE A 366 -12.27 13.48 11.46
CA PHE A 366 -13.04 12.46 10.76
C PHE A 366 -14.22 12.04 11.63
N CYS A 367 -15.42 12.01 11.04
CA CYS A 367 -16.67 11.73 11.73
C CYS A 367 -17.42 10.62 11.02
N ALA A 368 -17.93 9.66 11.79
CA ALA A 368 -18.75 8.54 11.34
C ALA A 368 -18.04 7.60 10.33
N GLU A 369 -17.88 6.35 10.75
CA GLU A 369 -17.57 5.17 9.93
C GLU A 369 -17.88 3.94 10.79
N MET A 370 -18.05 2.75 10.23
CA MET A 370 -18.49 1.57 10.98
C MET A 370 -17.45 1.09 12.01
N PRO A 371 -17.77 1.06 13.34
CA PRO A 371 -18.99 1.53 13.99
C PRO A 371 -18.93 3.00 14.43
N SER A 372 -19.97 3.76 14.11
CA SER A 372 -20.04 5.23 14.26
C SER A 372 -19.99 5.71 15.71
N SER A 373 -20.12 4.79 16.67
CA SER A 373 -20.04 5.06 18.11
C SER A 373 -18.61 5.15 18.64
N LEU A 374 -17.60 4.75 17.86
CA LEU A 374 -16.20 4.81 18.30
C LEU A 374 -15.61 6.18 17.96
N GLU A 375 -15.09 6.85 18.98
CA GLU A 375 -14.31 8.06 18.78
C GLU A 375 -12.96 7.71 18.18
N THR A 376 -12.56 8.43 17.13
CA THR A 376 -11.28 8.22 16.46
C THR A 376 -10.47 9.51 16.34
N LEU A 377 -9.16 9.38 16.32
CA LEU A 377 -8.24 10.46 15.95
C LEU A 377 -7.89 10.48 14.45
N TRP A 378 -8.70 9.83 13.61
CA TRP A 378 -8.56 9.85 12.15
C TRP A 378 -8.77 11.27 11.60
N ASN A 379 -8.17 11.56 10.45
CA ASN A 379 -8.13 12.90 9.89
C ASN A 379 -8.92 13.00 8.58
N CYS A 380 -9.65 14.10 8.44
CA CYS A 380 -9.84 14.74 7.15
C CYS A 380 -8.77 15.83 6.97
N TYR A 381 -8.53 16.26 5.72
CA TYR A 381 -7.54 17.29 5.43
C TYR A 381 -8.10 18.43 4.58
N LEU A 382 -7.82 19.67 4.99
CA LEU A 382 -8.02 20.87 4.20
C LEU A 382 -6.68 21.33 3.66
N PHE A 383 -6.52 21.34 2.34
CA PHE A 383 -5.39 21.90 1.62
C PHE A 383 -5.75 23.27 1.09
N GLU A 384 -4.96 24.28 1.42
CA GLU A 384 -5.21 25.66 1.00
C GLU A 384 -3.95 26.29 0.39
N THR A 385 -4.13 26.98 -0.74
CA THR A 385 -3.17 27.95 -1.29
C THR A 385 -3.80 29.35 -1.29
N ASP A 386 -3.06 30.36 -1.77
CA ASP A 386 -3.62 31.70 -1.98
C ASP A 386 -4.74 31.73 -3.04
N HIS A 387 -4.80 30.73 -3.92
CA HIS A 387 -5.66 30.73 -5.10
C HIS A 387 -6.73 29.65 -5.12
N ALA A 388 -6.60 28.57 -4.34
CA ALA A 388 -7.59 27.50 -4.27
C ALA A 388 -7.58 26.80 -2.90
N ALA A 389 -8.64 26.05 -2.61
CA ALA A 389 -8.69 25.16 -1.47
C ALA A 389 -9.40 23.84 -1.83
N VAL A 390 -8.97 22.76 -1.18
CA VAL A 390 -9.50 21.40 -1.36
C VAL A 390 -9.66 20.75 0.01
N ALA A 391 -10.84 20.26 0.34
CA ALA A 391 -11.06 19.42 1.51
C ALA A 391 -11.26 17.97 1.09
N CYS A 392 -10.44 17.06 1.63
CA CYS A 392 -10.54 15.61 1.41
C CYS A 392 -11.04 14.95 2.69
N THR A 393 -12.19 14.28 2.61
CA THR A 393 -12.83 13.69 3.79
C THR A 393 -12.88 12.17 3.77
N ALA A 394 -12.40 11.54 2.68
CA ALA A 394 -12.42 10.09 2.52
C ALA A 394 -13.81 9.52 2.85
N ASP A 395 -13.89 8.56 3.77
CA ASP A 395 -15.11 7.92 4.22
C ASP A 395 -15.86 8.65 5.34
N SER A 396 -15.32 9.77 5.83
CA SER A 396 -15.98 10.61 6.82
C SER A 396 -17.29 11.17 6.28
N ALA A 397 -18.32 11.15 7.12
CA ALA A 397 -19.45 12.03 6.96
C ALA A 397 -19.04 13.50 7.19
N ILE A 398 -19.63 14.40 6.42
CA ILE A 398 -19.54 15.84 6.68
C ILE A 398 -20.62 16.22 7.68
N THR A 399 -20.25 16.80 8.82
CA THR A 399 -21.20 17.30 9.84
C THR A 399 -21.27 18.83 9.85
N ASP A 400 -22.20 19.39 10.64
CA ASP A 400 -22.28 20.84 10.85
C ASP A 400 -20.96 21.38 11.44
N GLU A 401 -20.32 20.65 12.36
CA GLU A 401 -19.02 21.00 12.92
C GLU A 401 -17.89 20.96 11.89
N SER A 402 -17.93 20.01 10.94
CA SER A 402 -17.00 20.00 9.81
C SER A 402 -17.15 21.25 8.94
N VAL A 403 -18.39 21.66 8.66
CA VAL A 403 -18.68 22.87 7.88
C VAL A 403 -18.21 24.12 8.61
N ASP A 404 -18.51 24.24 9.90
CA ASP A 404 -18.05 25.36 10.73
C ASP A 404 -16.52 25.43 10.78
N PHE A 405 -15.84 24.28 10.92
CA PHE A 405 -14.39 24.20 10.84
C PHE A 405 -13.87 24.77 9.51
N LEU A 406 -14.42 24.31 8.38
CA LEU A 406 -14.00 24.75 7.05
C LEU A 406 -14.25 26.25 6.86
N ILE A 407 -15.40 26.78 7.30
CA ILE A 407 -15.71 28.22 7.22
C ILE A 407 -14.69 29.04 8.01
N GLN A 408 -14.29 28.59 9.20
CA GLN A 408 -13.32 29.29 10.05
C GLN A 408 -11.88 29.22 9.52
N HIS A 409 -11.52 28.14 8.83
CA HIS A 409 -10.14 27.89 8.38
C HIS A 409 -9.85 28.28 6.94
N LEU A 410 -10.88 28.45 6.09
CA LEU A 410 -10.70 29.01 4.76
C LEU A 410 -10.34 30.50 4.87
N ARG A 411 -9.09 30.85 4.54
CA ARG A 411 -8.52 32.17 4.72
C ARG A 411 -8.61 33.02 3.46
N GLY A 412 -8.62 34.34 3.68
CA GLY A 412 -8.28 35.32 2.65
C GLY A 412 -9.42 35.63 1.67
N LYS A 413 -9.04 35.86 0.40
CA LYS A 413 -9.97 36.28 -0.65
C LYS A 413 -10.82 35.11 -1.13
N ARG A 414 -11.97 35.43 -1.74
CA ARG A 414 -12.82 34.45 -2.42
C ARG A 414 -11.97 33.65 -3.43
N LYS A 415 -11.90 32.34 -3.21
CA LYS A 415 -11.16 31.37 -4.02
C LYS A 415 -12.05 30.17 -4.34
N PRO A 416 -11.79 29.42 -5.41
CA PRO A 416 -12.42 28.13 -5.65
C PRO A 416 -12.15 27.18 -4.48
N PHE A 417 -13.20 26.47 -4.06
CA PHE A 417 -13.14 25.43 -3.05
C PHE A 417 -13.74 24.15 -3.61
N VAL A 418 -13.04 23.03 -3.47
CA VAL A 418 -13.53 21.70 -3.84
C VAL A 418 -13.64 20.84 -2.59
N LEU A 419 -14.82 20.26 -2.37
CA LEU A 419 -15.05 19.27 -1.32
C LEU A 419 -15.08 17.88 -1.94
N CYS A 420 -14.09 17.06 -1.62
CA CYS A 420 -14.00 15.67 -2.00
C CYS A 420 -14.55 14.82 -0.86
N ALA A 421 -15.84 14.50 -0.95
CA ALA A 421 -16.59 13.76 0.07
C ALA A 421 -17.43 12.65 -0.57
N ARG A 422 -17.46 11.49 0.09
CA ARG A 422 -18.34 10.38 -0.29
C ARG A 422 -19.81 10.69 0.03
N LEU A 423 -20.07 11.27 1.19
CA LEU A 423 -21.41 11.60 1.68
C LEU A 423 -21.43 13.00 2.30
N VAL A 424 -22.31 13.85 1.79
CA VAL A 424 -22.58 15.17 2.39
C VAL A 424 -23.87 15.07 3.19
N HIS A 425 -23.77 15.01 4.52
CA HIS A 425 -24.95 14.98 5.39
C HIS A 425 -25.14 16.34 6.07
N SER A 426 -26.01 17.17 5.52
CA SER A 426 -26.37 18.45 6.15
C SER A 426 -27.55 18.23 7.10
N GLY A 427 -27.28 17.98 8.39
CA GLY A 427 -28.34 18.01 9.39
C GLY A 427 -28.00 17.47 10.79
N LYS A 428 -28.62 18.08 11.80
CA LYS A 428 -28.55 17.77 13.26
C LYS A 428 -29.02 16.37 13.71
N LYS A 429 -29.27 15.44 12.79
CA LYS A 429 -29.63 14.05 13.14
C LYS A 429 -28.49 13.14 12.73
N SER A 430 -28.06 12.29 13.67
CA SER A 430 -26.90 11.41 13.54
C SER A 430 -26.81 10.78 12.16
N ALA A 431 -25.60 10.76 11.60
CA ALA A 431 -25.23 9.83 10.55
C ALA A 431 -25.38 8.42 11.14
N GLY A 432 -26.57 7.84 10.98
CA GLY A 432 -26.92 6.52 11.51
C GLY A 432 -26.01 5.47 10.90
#